data_AF-A0A086MIY8-F1
#
_entry.id   AF-A0A086MIY8-F1
#
_cell.length_a   1.000
_cell.length_b   1.000
_cell.length_c   1.000
_cell.angle_alpha   90.00
_cell.angle_beta   90.00
_cell.angle_gamma   90.00
#
_symmetry.space_group_name_H-M   'P 1'
#
loop_
_entity.id
_entity.type
_entity.pdbx_description
1 polymer ?
#
loop_
_entity_poly.entity_id
_entity_poly.type
_entity_poly.pdbx_seq_one_letter_code
_entity_poly.pdbx_strand_id
1 'polypeptide(L)'
;MMFKILTDAVDEKLALIAPVLRKIEQDGQSADLRDLGSHLIRALRLFERNPCIEAAADDLYPAAAALVGENMKLAQPSARGRRLLDDAHRRFCSRLEAAADRLKPYEYLVVPDFSIRQAA
;
A
#
# COMPACT_ATOMS: atom_id res chain seq x y z
N MET A 1 -13.76 19.52 -0.04
CA MET A 1 -13.65 18.67 -1.24
C MET A 1 -12.54 19.22 -2.10
N MET A 2 -11.51 18.41 -2.36
CA MET A 2 -10.41 18.79 -3.25
C MET A 2 -10.49 17.89 -4.48
N PHE A 3 -10.55 18.49 -5.65
CA PHE A 3 -10.47 17.76 -6.91
C PHE A 3 -8.99 17.49 -7.18
N LYS A 4 -8.62 16.22 -7.27
CA LYS A 4 -7.27 15.80 -7.65
C LYS A 4 -7.35 14.89 -8.86
N ILE A 5 -6.31 14.93 -9.68
CA ILE A 5 -6.14 13.97 -10.76
C ILE A 5 -5.89 12.60 -10.11
N LEU A 6 -6.47 11.53 -10.66
CA LEU A 6 -6.34 10.18 -10.11
C LEU A 6 -4.87 9.77 -9.94
N THR A 7 -4.01 10.11 -10.90
CA THR A 7 -2.57 9.86 -10.84
C THR A 7 -1.94 10.50 -9.59
N ASP A 8 -2.26 11.76 -9.28
CA ASP A 8 -1.78 12.42 -8.05
C ASP A 8 -2.27 11.70 -6.78
N ALA A 9 -3.52 11.22 -6.80
CA ALA A 9 -4.08 10.47 -5.67
C ALA A 9 -3.39 9.11 -5.50
N VAL A 10 -3.04 8.43 -6.59
CA VAL A 10 -2.24 7.19 -6.56
C VAL A 10 -0.85 7.46 -6.01
N ASP A 11 -0.14 8.47 -6.52
CA ASP A 11 1.19 8.85 -6.07
C ASP A 11 1.21 9.15 -4.56
N GLU A 12 0.19 9.86 -4.07
CA GLU A 12 0.01 10.13 -2.64
C GLU A 12 -0.14 8.83 -1.83
N LYS A 13 -0.94 7.85 -2.30
CA LYS A 13 -1.09 6.57 -1.58
C LYS A 13 0.20 5.76 -1.61
N LEU A 14 0.90 5.71 -2.73
CA LEU A 14 2.19 5.03 -2.82
C LEU A 14 3.23 5.66 -1.87
N ALA A 15 3.28 6.99 -1.81
CA ALA A 15 4.15 7.73 -0.89
C ALA A 15 3.83 7.47 0.60
N LEU A 16 2.56 7.17 0.95
CA LEU A 16 2.18 6.79 2.31
C LEU A 16 2.49 5.32 2.64
N ILE A 17 2.42 4.42 1.66
CA ILE A 17 2.65 2.97 1.86
C ILE A 17 4.15 2.66 1.98
N ALA A 18 4.98 3.25 1.13
CA ALA A 18 6.42 3.00 1.08
C ALA A 18 7.14 3.10 2.46
N PRO A 19 6.93 4.14 3.29
CA PRO A 19 7.58 4.24 4.60
C PRO A 19 7.09 3.18 5.59
N VAL A 20 5.83 2.75 5.53
CA VAL A 20 5.31 1.67 6.38
C VAL A 20 5.97 0.35 6.02
N LEU A 21 6.10 0.05 4.72
CA LEU A 21 6.79 -1.15 4.25
C LEU A 21 8.27 -1.15 4.63
N ARG A 22 8.96 -0.01 4.53
CA ARG A 22 10.35 0.11 4.96
C ARG A 22 10.53 -0.16 6.45
N LYS A 23 9.59 0.24 7.31
CA LYS A 23 9.60 -0.11 8.74
C LYS A 23 9.43 -1.62 8.95
N ILE A 24 8.47 -2.22 8.24
CA ILE A 24 8.22 -3.67 8.28
C ILE A 24 9.45 -4.48 7.86
N GLU A 25 10.19 -4.01 6.85
CA GLU A 25 11.43 -4.64 6.39
C GLU A 25 12.55 -4.68 7.43
N GLN A 26 12.57 -3.71 8.36
CA GLN A 26 13.64 -3.54 9.34
C GLN A 26 13.34 -4.25 10.65
N ASP A 27 12.25 -3.87 11.33
CA ASP A 27 11.88 -4.39 12.65
C ASP A 27 10.37 -4.33 12.93
N GLY A 28 9.55 -4.10 11.90
CA GLY A 28 8.16 -3.71 12.10
C GLY A 28 7.31 -4.72 12.85
N GLN A 29 6.25 -4.20 13.44
CA GLN A 29 5.40 -4.86 14.42
C GLN A 29 3.95 -4.94 13.93
N SER A 30 3.08 -5.52 14.77
CA SER A 30 1.65 -5.63 14.45
C SER A 30 0.96 -4.28 14.24
N ALA A 31 1.47 -3.20 14.84
CA ALA A 31 0.96 -1.85 14.60
C ALA A 31 1.22 -1.40 13.15
N ASP A 32 2.41 -1.65 12.60
CA ASP A 32 2.74 -1.32 11.22
C ASP A 32 1.90 -2.12 10.22
N LEU A 33 1.53 -3.36 10.55
CA LEU A 33 0.58 -4.14 9.72
C LEU A 33 -0.82 -3.51 9.70
N ARG A 34 -1.29 -3.01 10.85
CA ARG A 34 -2.59 -2.33 10.92
C ARG A 34 -2.59 -1.05 10.08
N ASP A 35 -1.50 -0.31 10.13
CA ASP A 35 -1.32 0.90 9.32
C ASP A 35 -1.27 0.55 7.83
N LEU A 36 -0.49 -0.47 7.46
CA LEU A 36 -0.44 -0.98 6.09
C LEU A 36 -1.83 -1.37 5.57
N GLY A 37 -2.58 -2.19 6.33
CA GLY A 37 -3.93 -2.60 5.96
C GLY A 37 -4.87 -1.41 5.75
N SER A 38 -4.76 -0.39 6.59
CA SER A 38 -5.53 0.85 6.45
C SER A 38 -5.17 1.62 5.18
N HIS A 39 -3.88 1.70 4.83
CA HIS A 39 -3.42 2.32 3.60
C HIS A 39 -3.85 1.55 2.34
N LEU A 40 -3.78 0.21 2.35
CA LEU A 40 -4.23 -0.63 1.24
C LEU A 40 -5.73 -0.46 0.98
N ILE A 41 -6.56 -0.45 2.02
CA ILE A 41 -8.01 -0.20 1.88
C ILE A 41 -8.27 1.18 1.26
N ARG A 42 -7.52 2.21 1.69
CA ARG A 42 -7.65 3.57 1.14
C ARG A 42 -7.20 3.65 -0.32
N ALA A 43 -6.16 2.92 -0.70
CA ALA A 43 -5.69 2.85 -2.08
C ALA A 43 -6.69 2.11 -2.98
N LEU A 44 -7.24 0.98 -2.52
CA LEU A 44 -8.27 0.24 -3.27
C LEU A 44 -9.52 1.09 -3.52
N ARG A 45 -9.90 1.95 -2.57
CA ARG A 45 -11.05 2.88 -2.70
C ARG A 45 -10.85 4.01 -3.71
N LEU A 46 -9.65 4.18 -4.27
CA LEU A 46 -9.44 5.10 -5.39
C LEU A 46 -10.08 4.60 -6.68
N PHE A 47 -10.37 3.30 -6.77
CA PHE A 47 -10.93 2.69 -7.96
C PHE A 47 -12.30 2.09 -7.63
N GLU A 48 -13.16 1.99 -8.64
CA GLU A 48 -14.19 0.96 -8.61
C GLU A 48 -13.53 -0.42 -8.55
N ARG A 49 -14.31 -1.46 -8.23
CA ARG A 49 -13.82 -2.83 -8.04
C ARG A 49 -12.84 -3.23 -9.15
N ASN A 50 -11.59 -3.43 -8.77
CA ASN A 50 -10.51 -3.77 -9.69
C ASN A 50 -9.80 -5.04 -9.19
N PRO A 51 -10.17 -6.22 -9.71
CA PRO A 51 -9.65 -7.51 -9.25
C PRO A 51 -8.13 -7.62 -9.33
N CYS A 52 -7.51 -6.91 -10.27
CA CYS A 52 -6.06 -6.92 -10.44
C CYS A 52 -5.33 -6.15 -9.34
N ILE A 53 -5.93 -5.09 -8.80
CA ILE A 53 -5.37 -4.34 -7.65
C ILE A 53 -5.72 -5.07 -6.35
N GLU A 54 -6.95 -5.58 -6.23
CA GLU A 54 -7.41 -6.41 -5.09
C GLU A 54 -6.44 -7.59 -4.87
N ALA A 55 -6.14 -8.36 -5.93
CA ALA A 55 -5.19 -9.48 -5.85
C ALA A 55 -3.78 -9.04 -5.44
N ALA A 56 -3.30 -7.89 -5.94
CA ALA A 56 -1.98 -7.39 -5.57
C ALA A 56 -1.92 -6.92 -4.09
N ALA A 57 -3.01 -6.38 -3.56
CA ALA A 57 -3.13 -6.07 -2.13
C ALA A 57 -3.15 -7.34 -1.28
N ASP A 58 -3.87 -8.36 -1.74
CA ASP A 58 -3.96 -9.69 -1.12
C ASP A 58 -2.64 -10.47 -1.19
N ASP A 59 -1.72 -10.12 -2.09
CA ASP A 59 -0.34 -10.62 -2.08
C ASP A 59 0.55 -9.83 -1.09
N LEU A 60 0.42 -8.49 -1.09
CA LEU A 60 1.28 -7.59 -0.32
C LEU A 60 1.05 -7.71 1.19
N TYR A 61 -0.21 -7.73 1.64
CA TYR A 61 -0.49 -7.78 3.07
C TYR A 61 0.01 -9.08 3.74
N PRO A 62 -0.22 -10.29 3.19
CA PRO A 62 0.34 -11.51 3.74
C PRO A 62 1.87 -11.58 3.69
N ALA A 63 2.50 -11.04 2.64
CA ALA A 63 3.97 -10.97 2.59
C ALA A 63 4.52 -10.11 3.74
N ALA A 64 3.89 -8.96 4.00
CA ALA A 64 4.23 -8.11 5.14
C ALA A 64 3.99 -8.81 6.48
N ALA A 65 2.84 -9.49 6.64
CA ALA A 65 2.48 -10.21 7.85
C ALA A 65 3.46 -11.36 8.15
N ALA A 66 3.90 -12.08 7.12
CA ALA A 66 4.91 -13.12 7.24
C ALA A 66 6.24 -12.54 7.74
N LEU A 67 6.67 -11.39 7.21
CA LEU A 67 7.92 -10.74 7.62
C LEU A 67 7.88 -10.24 9.06
N VAL A 68 6.78 -9.65 9.49
CA VAL A 68 6.57 -9.29 10.92
C VAL A 68 6.62 -10.54 11.80
N GLY A 69 6.02 -11.65 11.35
CA GLY A 69 6.13 -12.93 12.04
C GLY A 69 7.56 -13.48 12.14
N GLU A 70 8.41 -13.22 11.13
CA GLU A 70 9.85 -13.53 11.19
C GLU A 70 10.58 -12.62 12.18
N ASN A 71 10.30 -11.31 12.17
CA ASN A 71 10.91 -10.33 13.08
C ASN A 71 10.66 -10.66 14.57
N MET A 72 9.53 -11.29 14.89
CA MET A 72 9.22 -11.74 16.26
C MET A 72 10.00 -12.99 16.70
N LYS A 73 10.49 -13.80 15.75
CA LYS A 73 11.11 -15.11 16.02
C LYS A 73 12.62 -15.11 15.82
N LEU A 74 13.12 -14.23 14.96
CA LEU A 74 14.50 -14.19 14.53
C LEU A 74 15.12 -12.84 14.89
N ALA A 75 16.41 -12.83 15.22
CA ALA A 75 17.14 -11.58 15.47
C ALA A 75 17.21 -10.67 14.23
N GLN A 76 17.06 -11.25 13.03
CA GLN A 76 17.01 -10.54 11.75
C GLN A 76 16.06 -11.28 10.79
N PRO A 77 15.24 -10.55 10.01
CA PRO A 77 14.38 -11.14 8.99
C PRO A 77 15.18 -11.87 7.90
N SER A 78 14.57 -12.90 7.31
CA SER A 78 15.23 -13.68 6.26
C SER A 78 15.37 -12.86 4.96
N ALA A 79 16.44 -13.13 4.21
CA ALA A 79 16.62 -12.52 2.88
C ALA A 79 15.47 -12.89 1.92
N ARG A 80 14.86 -14.07 2.12
CA ARG A 80 13.70 -14.52 1.33
C ARG A 80 12.45 -13.69 1.66
N GLY A 81 12.14 -13.51 2.94
CA GLY A 81 11.00 -12.71 3.38
C GLY A 81 11.06 -11.28 2.85
N ARG A 82 12.24 -10.64 2.95
CA ARG A 82 12.48 -9.31 2.36
C ARG A 82 12.25 -9.26 0.85
N ARG A 83 12.76 -10.24 0.10
CA ARG A 83 12.55 -10.32 -1.36
C ARG A 83 11.07 -10.49 -1.73
N LEU A 84 10.33 -11.34 -1.00
CA LEU A 84 8.90 -11.54 -1.24
C LEU A 84 8.10 -10.25 -0.99
N LEU A 85 8.44 -9.50 0.06
CA LEU A 85 7.82 -8.21 0.35
C LEU A 85 8.08 -7.18 -0.74
N ASP A 86 9.34 -7.03 -1.17
CA ASP A 86 9.73 -6.11 -2.26
C ASP A 86 9.05 -6.47 -3.59
N ASP A 87 9.01 -7.76 -3.96
CA ASP A 87 8.33 -8.22 -5.17
C ASP A 87 6.82 -7.96 -5.14
N ALA A 88 6.17 -8.16 -3.99
CA ALA A 88 4.75 -7.88 -3.82
C ALA A 88 4.46 -6.37 -3.86
N HIS A 89 5.32 -5.56 -3.22
CA HIS A 89 5.23 -4.10 -3.24
C HIS A 89 5.34 -3.55 -4.67
N ARG A 90 6.35 -3.98 -5.44
CA ARG A 90 6.51 -3.54 -6.84
C ARG A 90 5.31 -3.92 -7.71
N ARG A 91 4.76 -5.12 -7.53
CA ARG A 91 3.54 -5.53 -8.24
C ARG A 91 2.37 -4.65 -7.88
N PHE A 92 2.17 -4.36 -6.60
CA PHE A 92 1.10 -3.48 -6.14
C PHE A 92 1.22 -2.08 -6.76
N CYS A 93 2.40 -1.45 -6.72
CA CYS A 93 2.64 -0.15 -7.35
C CYS A 93 2.32 -0.18 -8.84
N SER A 94 2.88 -1.16 -9.56
CA SER A 94 2.66 -1.30 -11.00
C SER A 94 1.18 -1.47 -11.37
N ARG A 95 0.39 -2.18 -10.55
CA ARG A 95 -1.07 -2.33 -10.79
C ARG A 95 -1.86 -1.05 -10.52
N LEU A 96 -1.46 -0.28 -9.51
CA LEU A 96 -2.06 1.02 -9.18
C LEU A 96 -1.80 2.05 -10.28
N GLU A 97 -0.56 2.18 -10.70
CA GLU A 97 -0.13 3.07 -11.79
C GLU A 97 -0.83 2.69 -13.10
N ALA A 98 -0.78 1.41 -13.49
CA ALA A 98 -1.43 0.96 -14.72
C ALA A 98 -2.95 1.12 -14.70
N ALA A 99 -3.59 1.09 -13.53
CA ALA A 99 -5.02 1.36 -13.41
C ALA A 99 -5.33 2.85 -13.53
N ALA A 100 -4.51 3.72 -12.93
CA ALA A 100 -4.64 5.16 -13.07
C ALA A 100 -4.47 5.61 -14.53
N ASP A 101 -3.45 5.08 -15.23
CA ASP A 101 -3.18 5.43 -16.62
C ASP A 101 -4.30 5.03 -17.59
N ARG A 102 -5.05 3.98 -17.27
CA ARG A 102 -6.17 3.50 -18.10
C ARG A 102 -7.41 4.39 -17.97
N LEU A 103 -7.57 5.08 -16.85
CA LEU A 103 -8.68 6.00 -16.63
C LEU A 103 -8.29 7.36 -17.22
N LYS A 104 -9.06 7.83 -18.21
CA LYS A 104 -8.74 9.08 -18.91
C LYS A 104 -8.78 10.27 -17.94
N PRO A 105 -8.00 11.34 -18.17
CA PRO A 105 -7.86 12.49 -17.26
C PRO A 105 -9.13 13.30 -16.97
N TYR A 106 -10.29 12.91 -17.51
CA TYR A 106 -11.58 13.61 -17.35
C TYR A 106 -12.54 12.96 -16.35
N GLU A 107 -12.19 11.80 -15.77
CA GLU A 107 -12.90 11.28 -14.59
C GLU A 107 -12.28 11.90 -13.33
N TYR A 108 -12.80 13.07 -12.93
CA TYR A 108 -12.52 13.62 -11.62
C TYR A 108 -13.02 12.65 -10.55
N LEU A 109 -12.09 11.91 -9.93
CA LEU A 109 -12.41 11.14 -8.75
C LEU A 109 -12.63 12.10 -7.59
N VAL A 110 -13.87 12.16 -7.11
CA VAL A 110 -14.20 12.83 -5.85
C VAL A 110 -13.61 11.97 -4.74
N VAL A 111 -12.33 12.20 -4.41
CA VAL A 111 -11.66 11.54 -3.29
C VAL A 111 -12.13 12.23 -2.01
N PRO A 112 -12.82 11.53 -1.08
CA PRO A 112 -13.15 12.11 0.21
C PRO A 112 -11.85 12.43 0.95
N ASP A 113 -11.76 13.65 1.48
CA ASP A 113 -10.64 14.08 2.32
C ASP A 113 -10.69 13.29 3.63
N PHE A 114 -9.93 12.19 3.69
CA PHE A 114 -9.67 11.51 4.94
C PHE A 114 -8.51 12.23 5.61
N SER A 115 -8.79 13.36 6.24
CA SER A 115 -7.81 14.12 7.00
C SER A 115 -7.11 13.17 7.98
N ILE A 116 -5.84 12.87 7.71
CA ILE A 116 -4.97 12.14 8.62
C ILE A 116 -4.72 13.11 9.76
N ARG A 117 -5.39 12.88 10.91
CA ARG A 117 -5.03 13.57 12.14
C ARG A 117 -3.58 13.27 12.43
N GLN A 118 -2.71 14.27 12.30
CA GLN A 118 -1.39 14.23 12.90
C GLN A 118 -1.60 14.07 14.40
N ALA A 119 -1.18 12.93 14.95
CA ALA A 119 -1.07 12.78 16.40
C ALA A 119 0.13 13.63 16.84
N ALA A 120 -0.17 14.68 17.59
CA ALA A 120 0.81 15.45 18.37
C ALA A 120 1.09 14.73 19.69
#